data_AF-W6MT02-F1
#
_entry.id   AF-W6MT02-F1
#
_cell.length_a   1.000
_cell.length_b   1.000
_cell.length_c   1.000
_cell.angle_alpha   90.00
_cell.angle_beta   90.00
_cell.angle_gamma   90.00
#
_symmetry.space_group_name_H-M   'P 1'
#
loop_
_entity.id
_entity.type
_entity.pdbx_description
1 polymer ?
#
loop_
_entity_poly.entity_id
_entity_poly.type
_entity_poly.pdbx_seq_one_letter_code
_entity_poly.pdbx_strand_id
1 'polypeptide(L)'
;MKCLSLGRSLTHRIEYISAAMQNIKPFFRQYWLVAFFWLLRGGLCNSEWPSLSATRATALRTQRDISKNISINEDVVIGARLSTLLWDVDGYQNSTLENVRNLLNVGVQALVLDVYLDESTLQWQLCPAPLPTNSDFNVSSLKYNGATYVCDRYLTLEGLLDVVKTFLIETDTNLSANLLDLVFVLRSIWPSSDPVSSALLESTNTSLTKAISSVGLGRLFLSSDVSPDARSNYDFPTLDNFLFSENKRVLPVIISDYLSSNTSYEISDDESAFFVKGKNTNVAFEHFGDLECQGRVSESEVEDTLNYQFRFAYDDESSPFSTDDFKSTQLCGFTPILASPIQPLEDISSFLDYSFWSWAPAEPRNLTSLQKSVNSTQTDVSSSSDLYISNCAVATSDGWKATNCYAKHYAACRNDTDPYDWYIETSSKMTYFEATGLSQGNLNDVDNICHDGAKFSCPRDAFQQAALLQVIEAKFGDEEVPVWIDMNSISSMNCWVTGGSNAACTYQKIVSKSVFSQMITPTCVCAFVLLMAMIILHFDRVPVQTNRKYWKRTLDKYSKNEYEGVPS
;
A
#
# COMPACT_ATOMS: atom_id res chain seq x y z
N MET A 1 23.46 12.18 22.82
CA MET A 1 23.88 13.22 23.80
C MET A 1 23.06 14.53 23.78
N LYS A 2 22.24 14.83 22.77
CA LYS A 2 21.41 16.06 22.76
C LYS A 2 20.13 16.01 23.62
N CYS A 3 19.64 14.83 24.04
CA CYS A 3 18.42 14.69 24.86
C CYS A 3 18.58 15.05 26.35
N LEU A 4 19.80 15.09 26.90
CA LEU A 4 20.02 15.40 28.33
C LEU A 4 19.92 16.91 28.66
N SER A 5 19.94 17.79 27.66
CA SER A 5 19.87 19.24 27.88
C SER A 5 18.44 19.80 27.94
N LEU A 6 17.47 19.17 27.26
CA LEU A 6 16.06 19.59 27.31
C LEU A 6 15.36 19.20 28.63
N GLY A 7 15.76 18.07 29.25
CA GLY A 7 15.16 17.60 30.50
C GLY A 7 15.34 18.55 31.69
N ARG A 8 16.46 19.29 31.76
CA ARG A 8 16.71 20.27 32.83
C ARG A 8 15.99 21.60 32.64
N SER A 9 15.61 21.97 31.41
CA SER A 9 14.87 23.21 31.15
C SER A 9 13.36 23.06 31.44
N LEU A 10 12.82 21.84 31.37
CA LEU A 10 11.41 21.56 31.63
C LEU A 10 11.09 21.45 33.13
N THR A 11 11.98 20.86 33.93
CA THR A 11 11.78 20.75 35.39
C THR A 11 11.71 22.11 36.09
N HIS A 12 12.48 23.10 35.63
CA HIS A 12 12.48 24.44 36.22
C HIS A 12 11.22 25.28 35.85
N ARG A 13 10.47 24.90 34.81
CA ARG A 13 9.19 25.54 34.43
C ARG A 13 7.96 24.89 35.08
N ILE A 14 8.07 23.65 35.58
CA ILE A 14 6.99 22.91 36.24
C ILE A 14 6.66 23.49 37.62
N GLU A 15 7.65 23.98 38.38
CA GLU A 15 7.42 24.60 39.69
C GLU A 15 6.62 25.93 39.59
N TYR A 16 6.78 26.68 38.50
CA TYR A 16 6.05 27.94 38.29
C TYR A 16 4.57 27.74 37.94
N ILE A 17 4.22 26.65 37.25
CA ILE A 17 2.82 26.36 36.85
C ILE A 17 2.02 25.77 38.03
N SER A 18 2.67 25.00 38.90
CA SER A 18 2.04 24.48 40.13
C SER A 18 1.60 25.59 41.08
N ALA A 19 2.32 26.71 41.15
CA ALA A 19 1.96 27.84 42.00
C ALA A 19 0.76 28.65 41.47
N ALA A 20 0.55 28.67 40.15
CA ALA A 20 -0.55 29.43 39.53
C ALA A 20 -1.93 28.73 39.60
N MET A 21 -1.98 27.42 39.89
CA MET A 21 -3.21 26.62 39.82
C MET A 21 -3.95 26.43 41.15
N GLN A 22 -3.53 27.07 42.25
CA GLN A 22 -4.22 26.96 43.55
C GLN A 22 -5.58 27.69 43.61
N ASN A 23 -5.92 28.52 42.63
CA ASN A 23 -7.15 29.34 42.63
C ASN A 23 -8.27 28.87 41.68
N ILE A 24 -8.13 27.72 41.01
CA ILE A 24 -9.13 27.22 40.06
C ILE A 24 -10.03 26.16 40.71
N LYS A 25 -11.35 26.33 40.58
CA LYS A 25 -12.37 25.43 41.16
C LYS A 25 -12.12 23.95 40.81
N PRO A 26 -12.38 23.01 41.74
CA PRO A 26 -11.94 21.62 41.65
C PRO A 26 -12.45 20.84 40.42
N PHE A 27 -13.55 21.27 39.81
CA PHE A 27 -14.13 20.64 38.62
C PHE A 27 -13.26 20.79 37.36
N PHE A 28 -12.53 21.91 37.21
CA PHE A 28 -11.66 22.14 36.05
C PHE A 28 -10.31 21.41 36.16
N ARG A 29 -9.89 21.06 37.37
CA ARG A 29 -8.60 20.41 37.64
C ARG A 29 -8.55 18.96 37.12
N GLN A 30 -9.70 18.27 37.14
CA GLN A 30 -9.80 16.87 36.73
C GLN A 30 -9.77 16.73 35.19
N TYR A 31 -10.42 17.63 34.46
CA TYR A 31 -10.37 17.67 32.99
C TYR A 31 -9.01 18.10 32.46
N TRP A 32 -8.35 19.07 33.11
CA TRP A 32 -7.01 19.49 32.72
C TRP A 32 -5.95 18.43 33.00
N LEU A 33 -6.04 17.69 34.10
CA LEU A 33 -5.11 16.59 34.37
C LEU A 33 -5.29 15.43 33.37
N VAL A 34 -6.52 15.12 32.96
CA VAL A 34 -6.78 14.10 31.93
C VAL A 34 -6.29 14.57 30.55
N ALA A 35 -6.53 15.83 30.17
CA ALA A 35 -6.00 16.41 28.93
C ALA A 35 -4.46 16.51 28.93
N PHE A 36 -3.86 16.81 30.08
CA PHE A 36 -2.41 16.90 30.24
C PHE A 36 -1.75 15.52 30.27
N PHE A 37 -2.39 14.48 30.83
CA PHE A 37 -1.95 13.09 30.71
C PHE A 37 -2.14 12.53 29.28
N TRP A 38 -3.15 12.99 28.54
CA TRP A 38 -3.28 12.72 27.11
C TRP A 38 -2.17 13.39 26.29
N LEU A 39 -1.78 14.63 26.62
CA LEU A 39 -0.68 15.35 25.98
C LEU A 39 0.71 14.79 26.35
N LEU A 40 0.90 14.28 27.57
CA LEU A 40 2.16 13.65 28.01
C LEU A 40 2.35 12.22 27.48
N ARG A 41 1.27 11.52 27.09
CA ARG A 41 1.36 10.21 26.43
C ARG A 41 1.94 10.27 25.01
N GLY A 42 2.05 11.45 24.39
CA GLY A 42 2.69 11.65 23.09
C GLY A 42 4.21 11.79 23.12
N GLY A 43 4.84 11.62 24.29
CA GLY A 43 6.30 11.76 24.47
C GLY A 43 7.05 10.43 24.56
N LEU A 44 6.51 9.35 24.01
CA LEU A 44 7.30 8.14 23.74
C LEU A 44 7.94 8.32 22.37
N CYS A 45 9.24 8.05 22.31
CA CYS A 45 10.01 7.98 21.08
C CYS A 45 9.52 6.74 20.30
N ASN A 46 8.35 6.84 19.69
CA ASN A 46 7.91 5.86 18.70
C ASN A 46 8.77 6.11 17.46
N SER A 47 9.32 5.05 16.88
CA SER A 47 9.80 5.16 15.51
C SER A 47 8.56 5.49 14.66
N GLU A 48 8.59 6.66 14.00
CA GLU A 48 7.50 7.07 13.13
C GLU A 48 7.69 6.34 11.81
N TRP A 49 6.94 5.24 11.64
CA TRP A 49 6.79 4.59 10.34
C TRP A 49 6.42 5.62 9.28
N PRO A 50 7.02 5.57 8.07
CA PRO A 50 6.61 6.45 7.00
C PRO A 50 5.11 6.23 6.73
N SER A 51 4.34 7.30 6.67
CA SER A 51 2.94 7.19 6.22
C SER A 51 2.89 7.13 4.69
N LEU A 52 1.92 6.42 4.12
CA LEU A 52 1.66 6.47 2.69
C LEU A 52 1.24 7.90 2.31
N SER A 53 2.17 8.65 1.71
CA SER A 53 1.93 10.04 1.33
C SER A 53 0.80 10.12 0.29
N ALA A 54 0.06 11.24 0.26
CA ALA A 54 -1.02 11.43 -0.71
C ALA A 54 -0.51 11.37 -2.16
N THR A 55 0.71 11.85 -2.40
CA THR A 55 1.40 11.77 -3.69
C THR A 55 1.62 10.30 -4.08
N ARG A 56 2.16 9.50 -3.16
CA ARG A 56 2.44 8.09 -3.41
C ARG A 56 1.18 7.24 -3.58
N ALA A 57 0.15 7.49 -2.77
CA ALA A 57 -1.16 6.86 -2.96
C ALA A 57 -1.76 7.19 -4.34
N THR A 58 -1.51 8.41 -4.85
CA THR A 58 -1.91 8.79 -6.21
C THR A 58 -1.08 8.08 -7.26
N ALA A 59 0.25 8.01 -7.11
CA ALA A 59 1.15 7.28 -8.01
C ALA A 59 0.74 5.81 -8.14
N LEU A 60 0.56 5.12 -7.01
CA LEU A 60 0.15 3.72 -6.93
C LEU A 60 -1.18 3.48 -7.66
N ARG A 61 -2.20 4.27 -7.33
CA ARG A 61 -3.52 4.18 -7.97
C ARG A 61 -3.44 4.44 -9.47
N THR A 62 -2.68 5.44 -9.87
CA THR A 62 -2.55 5.82 -11.27
C THR A 62 -1.84 4.74 -12.08
N GLN A 63 -0.77 4.15 -11.56
CA GLN A 63 -0.09 3.01 -12.19
C GLN A 63 -1.07 1.86 -12.40
N ARG A 64 -1.80 1.46 -11.35
CA ARG A 64 -2.85 0.44 -11.41
C ARG A 64 -3.92 0.75 -12.47
N ASP A 65 -4.45 1.97 -12.49
CA ASP A 65 -5.54 2.37 -13.40
C ASP A 65 -5.09 2.40 -14.88
N ILE A 66 -3.81 2.65 -15.13
CA ILE A 66 -3.21 2.61 -16.47
C ILE A 66 -2.94 1.18 -16.91
N SER A 67 -2.49 0.32 -15.98
CA SER A 67 -2.32 -1.13 -16.17
C SER A 67 -3.64 -1.90 -16.24
N LYS A 68 -4.81 -1.25 -16.25
CA LYS A 68 -6.13 -1.90 -16.17
C LYS A 68 -6.37 -3.03 -17.19
N ASN A 69 -5.76 -2.93 -18.36
CA ASN A 69 -5.90 -3.90 -19.46
C ASN A 69 -4.64 -4.77 -19.66
N ILE A 70 -3.71 -4.70 -18.72
CA ILE A 70 -2.56 -5.60 -18.60
C ILE A 70 -2.98 -6.79 -17.76
N SER A 71 -2.42 -7.95 -18.05
CA SER A 71 -2.71 -9.16 -17.31
C SER A 71 -2.11 -9.12 -15.91
N ILE A 72 -2.78 -9.72 -14.93
CA ILE A 72 -2.33 -9.66 -13.52
C ILE A 72 -0.95 -10.27 -13.28
N ASN A 73 -0.53 -11.21 -14.12
CA ASN A 73 0.75 -11.87 -14.00
C ASN A 73 1.91 -11.02 -14.56
N GLU A 74 1.60 -9.94 -15.27
CA GLU A 74 2.59 -9.00 -15.81
C GLU A 74 2.76 -7.74 -14.95
N ASP A 75 1.95 -7.56 -13.90
CA ASP A 75 2.03 -6.39 -13.03
C ASP A 75 3.34 -6.39 -12.22
N VAL A 76 3.99 -5.23 -12.17
CA VAL A 76 5.25 -5.04 -11.47
C VAL A 76 5.00 -4.20 -10.23
N VAL A 77 5.25 -4.81 -9.07
CA VAL A 77 4.99 -4.19 -7.77
C VAL A 77 6.26 -4.15 -6.93
N ILE A 78 6.16 -3.71 -5.68
CA ILE A 78 7.25 -3.77 -4.70
C ILE A 78 6.99 -4.88 -3.69
N GLY A 79 8.03 -5.66 -3.41
CA GLY A 79 7.98 -6.73 -2.42
C GLY A 79 9.02 -6.66 -1.32
N ALA A 80 8.75 -7.44 -0.27
CA ALA A 80 9.59 -7.58 0.90
C ALA A 80 9.63 -9.05 1.36
N ARG A 81 10.81 -9.56 1.67
CA ARG A 81 10.98 -10.86 2.32
C ARG A 81 10.95 -10.70 3.84
N LEU A 82 9.92 -11.24 4.48
CA LEU A 82 9.65 -10.97 5.89
C LEU A 82 10.65 -11.63 6.84
N SER A 83 11.18 -12.79 6.49
CA SER A 83 12.19 -13.48 7.31
C SER A 83 13.43 -12.62 7.53
N THR A 84 14.03 -12.12 6.45
CA THR A 84 15.28 -11.37 6.51
C THR A 84 15.09 -9.91 6.90
N LEU A 85 14.01 -9.25 6.45
CA LEU A 85 13.75 -7.84 6.79
C LEU A 85 13.20 -7.62 8.20
N LEU A 86 12.41 -8.55 8.71
CA LEU A 86 11.75 -8.41 10.02
C LEU A 86 12.29 -9.39 11.03
N TRP A 87 12.13 -10.70 10.79
CA TRP A 87 12.22 -11.68 11.88
C TRP A 87 13.65 -12.08 12.25
N ASP A 88 14.59 -12.05 11.31
CA ASP A 88 16.01 -12.27 11.60
C ASP A 88 16.61 -11.09 12.38
N VAL A 89 16.00 -9.90 12.27
CA VAL A 89 16.41 -8.68 12.96
C VAL A 89 15.73 -8.53 14.33
N ASP A 90 14.40 -8.54 14.35
CA ASP A 90 13.58 -8.26 15.54
C ASP A 90 13.22 -9.54 16.33
N GLY A 91 13.50 -10.71 15.77
CA GLY A 91 13.02 -12.00 16.26
C GLY A 91 11.64 -12.37 15.68
N TYR A 92 11.34 -13.66 15.70
CA TYR A 92 10.07 -14.25 15.30
C TYR A 92 9.02 -14.05 16.40
N GLN A 93 8.63 -12.80 16.64
CA GLN A 93 7.74 -12.41 17.73
C GLN A 93 6.36 -11.96 17.23
N ASN A 94 5.29 -12.20 18.00
CA ASN A 94 3.94 -11.79 17.60
C ASN A 94 3.79 -10.26 17.47
N SER A 95 4.60 -9.48 18.18
CA SER A 95 4.64 -8.01 18.05
C SER A 95 5.09 -7.54 16.66
N THR A 96 5.83 -8.35 15.90
CA THR A 96 6.29 -7.99 14.55
C THR A 96 5.17 -7.99 13.50
N LEU A 97 4.01 -8.58 13.81
CA LEU A 97 2.83 -8.52 12.94
C LEU A 97 2.33 -7.09 12.70
N GLU A 98 2.57 -6.17 13.65
CA GLU A 98 2.30 -4.74 13.44
C GLU A 98 3.18 -4.16 12.33
N ASN A 99 4.44 -4.57 12.24
CA ASN A 99 5.35 -4.15 11.18
C ASN A 99 4.93 -4.72 9.81
N VAL A 100 4.42 -5.95 9.77
CA VAL A 100 3.82 -6.51 8.53
C VAL A 100 2.64 -5.65 8.06
N ARG A 101 1.77 -5.24 8.99
CA ARG A 101 0.67 -4.31 8.67
C ARG A 101 1.21 -2.95 8.18
N ASN A 102 2.28 -2.46 8.77
CA ASN A 102 2.90 -1.19 8.35
C ASN A 102 3.48 -1.29 6.94
N LEU A 103 4.16 -2.39 6.58
CA LEU A 103 4.63 -2.64 5.22
C LEU A 103 3.48 -2.58 4.20
N LEU A 104 2.36 -3.25 4.50
CA LEU A 104 1.15 -3.18 3.66
C LEU A 104 0.56 -1.77 3.57
N ASN A 105 0.49 -1.06 4.70
CA ASN A 105 -0.04 0.31 4.77
C ASN A 105 0.82 1.30 3.97
N VAL A 106 2.13 1.06 3.86
CA VAL A 106 3.03 1.85 3.02
C VAL A 106 3.06 1.36 1.58
N GLY A 107 2.21 0.44 1.17
CA GLY A 107 2.07 0.03 -0.24
C GLY A 107 3.05 -1.03 -0.71
N VAL A 108 3.64 -1.83 0.20
CA VAL A 108 4.26 -3.11 -0.19
C VAL A 108 3.15 -4.06 -0.66
N GLN A 109 3.34 -4.67 -1.82
CA GLN A 109 2.34 -5.48 -2.52
C GLN A 109 2.80 -6.91 -2.81
N ALA A 110 4.04 -7.28 -2.50
CA ALA A 110 4.48 -8.68 -2.52
C ALA A 110 5.13 -9.05 -1.19
N LEU A 111 4.64 -10.10 -0.54
CA LEU A 111 5.20 -10.60 0.72
C LEU A 111 5.81 -11.97 0.48
N VAL A 112 7.13 -12.08 0.61
CA VAL A 112 7.83 -13.38 0.57
C VAL A 112 7.91 -13.94 1.98
N LEU A 113 7.31 -15.12 2.15
CA LEU A 113 7.11 -15.84 3.40
C LEU A 113 7.95 -17.12 3.39
N ASP A 114 8.99 -17.19 4.23
CA ASP A 114 9.59 -18.48 4.58
C ASP A 114 8.68 -19.18 5.59
N VAL A 115 8.06 -20.29 5.15
CA VAL A 115 7.20 -21.12 5.99
C VAL A 115 7.86 -22.47 6.20
N TYR A 116 7.76 -22.95 7.44
CA TYR A 116 8.45 -24.13 7.89
C TYR A 116 7.45 -25.17 8.36
N LEU A 117 7.48 -26.36 7.76
CA LEU A 117 6.74 -27.51 8.24
C LEU A 117 7.54 -28.16 9.37
N ASP A 118 7.02 -28.12 10.59
CA ASP A 118 7.54 -28.96 11.67
C ASP A 118 7.02 -30.38 11.49
N GLU A 119 7.91 -31.27 11.07
CA GLU A 119 7.58 -32.66 10.73
C GLU A 119 7.12 -33.46 11.95
N SER A 120 7.47 -33.02 13.17
CA SER A 120 7.03 -33.70 14.40
C SER A 120 5.59 -33.36 14.79
N THR A 121 5.14 -32.14 14.49
CA THR A 121 3.81 -31.64 14.83
C THR A 121 2.87 -31.61 13.64
N LEU A 122 3.41 -31.75 12.42
CA LEU A 122 2.69 -31.67 11.15
C LEU A 122 1.98 -30.32 10.97
N GLN A 123 2.62 -29.25 11.46
CA GLN A 123 2.10 -27.88 11.42
C GLN A 123 3.06 -26.93 10.72
N TRP A 124 2.49 -26.05 9.90
CA TRP A 124 3.21 -24.92 9.31
C TRP A 124 3.39 -23.80 10.34
N GLN A 125 4.63 -23.32 10.45
CA GLN A 125 5.02 -22.23 11.32
C GLN A 125 5.95 -21.25 10.60
N LEU A 126 6.14 -20.06 11.18
CA LEU A 126 7.03 -19.02 10.65
C LEU A 126 8.43 -19.11 11.26
N CYS A 127 8.56 -19.55 12.51
CA CYS A 127 9.86 -19.74 13.17
C CYS A 127 10.64 -20.89 12.50
N PRO A 128 11.95 -20.73 12.23
CA PRO A 128 12.80 -21.74 11.60
C PRO A 128 13.29 -22.84 12.57
N ALA A 129 12.88 -22.80 13.84
CA ALA A 129 13.28 -23.75 14.87
C ALA A 129 12.07 -24.50 15.46
N PRO A 130 12.23 -25.76 15.88
CA PRO A 130 11.14 -26.55 16.42
C PRO A 130 10.66 -25.98 17.77
N LEU A 131 9.36 -25.72 17.88
CA LEU A 131 8.76 -25.14 19.08
C LEU A 131 8.48 -26.25 20.12
N PRO A 132 8.90 -26.10 21.39
CA PRO A 132 8.66 -27.13 22.39
C PRO A 132 7.16 -27.26 22.73
N THR A 133 6.62 -28.46 22.53
CA THR A 133 5.18 -28.77 22.60
C THR A 133 4.56 -28.65 24.00
N ASN A 134 5.35 -28.89 25.05
CA ASN A 134 4.89 -29.05 26.43
C ASN A 134 5.21 -27.86 27.35
N SER A 135 5.62 -26.72 26.79
CA SER A 135 5.97 -25.53 27.57
C SER A 135 5.05 -24.36 27.23
N ASP A 136 4.42 -23.78 28.25
CA ASP A 136 3.75 -22.47 28.18
C ASP A 136 4.82 -21.37 28.17
N PHE A 137 5.64 -21.34 27.12
CA PHE A 137 6.52 -20.20 26.87
C PHE A 137 5.81 -19.22 25.94
N ASN A 138 6.00 -17.93 26.21
CA ASN A 138 5.60 -16.88 25.28
C ASN A 138 6.70 -16.72 24.25
N VAL A 139 7.91 -16.34 24.68
CA VAL A 139 9.09 -16.15 23.82
C VAL A 139 10.24 -17.00 24.34
N SER A 140 10.94 -17.70 23.44
CA SER A 140 12.09 -18.53 23.79
C SER A 140 13.24 -18.36 22.79
N SER A 141 14.48 -18.45 23.28
CA SER A 141 15.67 -18.51 22.43
C SER A 141 16.01 -19.96 22.14
N LEU A 142 15.88 -20.35 20.88
CA LEU A 142 16.02 -21.73 20.39
C LEU A 142 17.28 -21.82 19.53
N LYS A 143 18.08 -22.87 19.76
CA LYS A 143 19.23 -23.17 18.90
C LYS A 143 18.86 -24.28 17.93
N TYR A 144 19.00 -24.04 16.65
CA TYR A 144 18.70 -24.99 15.60
C TYR A 144 19.64 -24.78 14.41
N ASN A 145 20.17 -25.86 13.83
CA ASN A 145 21.11 -25.83 12.71
C ASN A 145 22.28 -24.83 12.84
N GLY A 146 22.82 -24.68 14.06
CA GLY A 146 23.96 -23.80 14.32
C GLY A 146 23.60 -22.31 14.47
N ALA A 147 22.34 -21.93 14.25
CA ALA A 147 21.82 -20.59 14.46
C ALA A 147 20.99 -20.51 15.77
N THR A 148 20.81 -19.30 16.29
CA THR A 148 19.98 -19.02 17.45
C THR A 148 18.82 -18.12 17.04
N TYR A 149 17.60 -18.56 17.29
CA TYR A 149 16.37 -17.86 16.92
C TYR A 149 15.61 -17.45 18.17
N VAL A 150 15.02 -16.25 18.16
CA VAL A 150 14.07 -15.82 19.20
C VAL A 150 12.67 -16.05 18.66
N CYS A 151 11.97 -17.05 19.18
CA CYS A 151 10.66 -17.45 18.66
C CYS A 151 9.56 -17.32 19.71
N ASP A 152 8.46 -16.72 19.27
CA ASP A 152 7.21 -16.57 20.00
C ASP A 152 6.20 -17.62 19.54
N ARG A 153 5.59 -18.34 20.49
CA ARG A 153 4.57 -19.35 20.19
C ARG A 153 3.31 -18.76 19.56
N TYR A 154 3.01 -17.49 19.81
CA TYR A 154 1.83 -16.82 19.29
C TYR A 154 2.01 -16.26 17.88
N LEU A 155 3.25 -16.21 17.35
CA LEU A 155 3.48 -15.88 15.94
C LEU A 155 3.14 -17.09 15.07
N THR A 156 1.91 -17.14 14.56
CA THR A 156 1.43 -18.21 13.69
C THR A 156 1.26 -17.72 12.24
N LEU A 157 1.33 -18.64 11.29
CA LEU A 157 1.03 -18.35 9.89
C LEU A 157 -0.41 -17.81 9.74
N GLU A 158 -1.38 -18.39 10.45
CA GLU A 158 -2.77 -17.92 10.46
C GLU A 158 -2.88 -16.48 11.00
N GLY A 159 -2.14 -16.13 12.05
CA GLY A 159 -2.11 -14.77 12.59
C GLY A 159 -1.59 -13.74 11.57
N LEU A 160 -0.56 -14.10 10.81
CA LEU A 160 -0.06 -13.27 9.70
C LEU A 160 -1.10 -13.13 8.58
N LEU A 161 -1.73 -14.23 8.17
CA LEU A 161 -2.74 -14.21 7.13
C LEU A 161 -4.00 -13.44 7.56
N ASP A 162 -4.32 -13.39 8.86
CA ASP A 162 -5.39 -12.54 9.40
C ASP A 162 -5.04 -11.04 9.36
N VAL A 163 -3.77 -10.68 9.51
CA VAL A 163 -3.31 -9.29 9.26
C VAL A 163 -3.54 -8.92 7.80
N VAL A 164 -3.18 -9.80 6.87
CA VAL A 164 -3.41 -9.60 5.42
C VAL A 164 -4.91 -9.46 5.15
N LYS A 165 -5.74 -10.38 5.66
CA LYS A 165 -7.20 -10.34 5.55
C LYS A 165 -7.78 -9.02 6.04
N THR A 166 -7.38 -8.58 7.22
CA THR A 166 -7.84 -7.32 7.82
C THR A 166 -7.49 -6.13 6.93
N PHE A 167 -6.26 -6.09 6.43
CA PHE A 167 -5.82 -5.07 5.48
C PHE A 167 -6.67 -5.07 4.20
N LEU A 168 -6.97 -6.25 3.63
CA LEU A 168 -7.80 -6.37 2.43
C LEU A 168 -9.23 -5.86 2.65
N ILE A 169 -9.81 -6.13 3.83
CA ILE A 169 -11.14 -5.64 4.21
C ILE A 169 -11.15 -4.11 4.37
N GLU A 170 -10.15 -3.55 5.05
CA GLU A 170 -10.05 -2.11 5.29
C GLU A 170 -9.78 -1.31 4.00
N THR A 171 -9.13 -1.93 3.02
CA THR A 171 -8.78 -1.30 1.74
C THR A 171 -9.72 -1.68 0.59
N ASP A 172 -10.85 -2.32 0.88
CA ASP A 172 -11.83 -2.78 -0.11
C ASP A 172 -12.66 -1.63 -0.72
N THR A 173 -12.00 -0.77 -1.49
CA THR A 173 -12.62 0.36 -2.19
C THR A 173 -12.03 0.52 -3.57
N ASN A 174 -12.75 1.16 -4.49
CA ASN A 174 -12.24 1.45 -5.84
C ASN A 174 -10.94 2.30 -5.83
N LEU A 175 -10.64 2.98 -4.72
CA LEU A 175 -9.46 3.83 -4.59
C LEU A 175 -8.23 3.07 -4.05
N SER A 176 -8.44 2.05 -3.21
CA SER A 176 -7.38 1.37 -2.45
C SER A 176 -7.26 -0.13 -2.75
N ALA A 177 -8.16 -0.68 -3.59
CA ALA A 177 -8.05 -2.06 -4.06
C ALA A 177 -6.83 -2.21 -4.96
N ASN A 178 -5.86 -2.99 -4.51
CA ASN A 178 -4.64 -3.33 -5.25
C ASN A 178 -4.41 -4.85 -5.21
N LEU A 179 -3.64 -5.33 -6.18
CA LEU A 179 -3.11 -6.68 -6.25
C LEU A 179 -2.05 -6.88 -5.15
N LEU A 180 -2.04 -8.08 -4.57
CA LEU A 180 -1.13 -8.52 -3.52
C LEU A 180 -0.61 -9.92 -3.82
N ASP A 181 0.70 -10.08 -3.95
CA ASP A 181 1.35 -11.39 -4.08
C ASP A 181 1.71 -11.93 -2.69
N LEU A 182 1.26 -13.14 -2.40
CA LEU A 182 1.74 -13.92 -1.26
C LEU A 182 2.64 -15.03 -1.79
N VAL A 183 3.93 -14.85 -1.60
CA VAL A 183 4.97 -15.70 -2.19
C VAL A 183 5.54 -16.59 -1.09
N PHE A 184 5.47 -17.91 -1.26
CA PHE A 184 5.84 -18.89 -0.25
C PHE A 184 7.14 -19.60 -0.63
N VAL A 185 8.03 -19.71 0.36
CA VAL A 185 9.23 -20.54 0.34
C VAL A 185 9.02 -21.64 1.37
N LEU A 186 8.87 -22.88 0.92
CA LEU A 186 8.60 -24.02 1.80
C LEU A 186 9.90 -24.65 2.30
N ARG A 187 9.94 -25.00 3.60
CA ARG A 187 11.09 -25.63 4.26
C ARG A 187 10.62 -26.67 5.29
N SER A 188 11.45 -27.66 5.60
CA SER A 188 11.18 -28.65 6.65
C SER A 188 12.01 -28.40 7.92
N ILE A 189 11.43 -28.65 9.09
CA ILE A 189 12.11 -28.67 10.39
C ILE A 189 12.00 -30.07 10.99
N TRP A 190 13.12 -30.59 11.51
CA TRP A 190 13.22 -31.90 12.15
C TRP A 190 13.79 -31.73 13.56
N PRO A 191 12.96 -31.78 14.62
CA PRO A 191 13.44 -31.65 16.01
C PRO A 191 14.29 -32.84 16.49
N SER A 192 14.08 -34.02 15.91
CA SER A 192 14.86 -35.24 16.16
C SER A 192 15.06 -36.01 14.85
N SER A 193 16.05 -36.90 14.83
CA SER A 193 16.28 -37.84 13.72
C SER A 193 15.24 -38.97 13.65
N ASP A 194 14.24 -38.96 14.52
CA ASP A 194 13.26 -40.03 14.62
C ASP A 194 12.09 -39.78 13.66
N PRO A 195 11.65 -40.80 12.91
CA PRO A 195 10.53 -40.67 11.99
C PRO A 195 9.22 -40.36 12.73
N VAL A 196 8.38 -39.55 12.09
CA VAL A 196 7.03 -39.18 12.54
C VAL A 196 6.21 -40.43 12.84
N SER A 197 5.46 -40.44 13.95
CA SER A 197 4.55 -41.54 14.27
C SER A 197 3.51 -41.71 13.17
N SER A 198 3.35 -42.93 12.63
CA SER A 198 2.38 -43.27 11.60
C SER A 198 0.93 -42.89 11.96
N ALA A 199 0.61 -42.83 13.26
CA ALA A 199 -0.70 -42.42 13.76
C ALA A 199 -1.00 -40.91 13.60
N LEU A 200 0.04 -40.05 13.56
CA LEU A 200 -0.11 -38.61 13.31
C LEU A 200 -0.32 -38.33 11.81
N LEU A 201 0.37 -39.09 10.95
CA LEU A 201 0.25 -39.02 9.49
C LEU A 201 -1.16 -39.38 9.00
N GLU A 202 -1.85 -40.32 9.65
CA GLU A 202 -3.23 -40.70 9.27
C GLU A 202 -4.31 -39.70 9.73
N SER A 203 -3.98 -38.76 10.63
CA SER A 203 -4.98 -37.93 11.32
C SER A 203 -4.87 -36.42 11.07
N THR A 204 -3.76 -35.94 10.51
CA THR A 204 -3.53 -34.50 10.30
C THR A 204 -3.28 -34.19 8.83
N ASN A 205 -4.05 -33.22 8.33
CA ASN A 205 -3.86 -32.68 6.98
C ASN A 205 -2.83 -31.55 7.06
N THR A 206 -1.66 -31.75 6.44
CA THR A 206 -0.55 -30.79 6.35
C THR A 206 -0.73 -29.76 5.22
N SER A 207 -1.87 -29.75 4.54
CA SER A 207 -2.18 -28.84 3.44
C SER A 207 -2.04 -27.37 3.84
N LEU A 208 -1.30 -26.63 3.02
CA LEU A 208 -1.15 -25.17 3.10
C LEU A 208 -2.43 -24.46 2.62
N THR A 209 -3.23 -25.11 1.77
CA THR A 209 -4.54 -24.59 1.31
C THR A 209 -5.46 -24.25 2.49
N LYS A 210 -5.40 -25.03 3.57
CA LYS A 210 -6.17 -24.73 4.77
C LYS A 210 -5.74 -23.41 5.41
N ALA A 211 -4.43 -23.16 5.50
CA ALA A 211 -3.91 -21.92 6.06
C ALA A 211 -4.31 -20.71 5.20
N ILE A 212 -4.08 -20.76 3.89
CA ILE A 212 -4.38 -19.64 2.98
C ILE A 212 -5.86 -19.31 2.91
N SER A 213 -6.75 -20.29 3.11
CA SER A 213 -8.20 -20.07 3.12
C SER A 213 -8.66 -19.06 4.18
N SER A 214 -7.86 -18.83 5.23
CA SER A 214 -8.12 -17.82 6.28
C SER A 214 -8.17 -16.39 5.74
N VAL A 215 -7.44 -16.09 4.65
CA VAL A 215 -7.47 -14.80 3.93
C VAL A 215 -8.85 -14.55 3.31
N GLY A 216 -9.60 -15.63 3.02
CA GLY A 216 -10.93 -15.61 2.43
C GLY A 216 -10.90 -15.98 0.95
N LEU A 217 -11.49 -17.14 0.62
CA LEU A 217 -11.54 -17.70 -0.75
C LEU A 217 -12.10 -16.72 -1.80
N GLY A 218 -12.98 -15.81 -1.40
CA GLY A 218 -13.52 -14.77 -2.29
C GLY A 218 -12.49 -13.72 -2.74
N ARG A 219 -11.33 -13.62 -2.09
CA ARG A 219 -10.25 -12.67 -2.42
C ARG A 219 -9.04 -13.31 -3.10
N LEU A 220 -8.90 -14.64 -2.99
CA LEU A 220 -7.79 -15.39 -3.57
C LEU A 220 -8.11 -15.73 -5.02
N PHE A 221 -7.15 -15.51 -5.92
CA PHE A 221 -7.18 -16.07 -7.26
C PHE A 221 -6.27 -17.28 -7.30
N LEU A 222 -6.87 -18.45 -7.50
CA LEU A 222 -6.22 -19.75 -7.35
C LEU A 222 -5.74 -20.26 -8.70
N SER A 223 -4.79 -21.20 -8.72
CA SER A 223 -4.39 -21.84 -9.98
C SER A 223 -5.56 -22.55 -10.67
N SER A 224 -6.54 -23.06 -9.91
CA SER A 224 -7.76 -23.65 -10.46
C SER A 224 -8.69 -22.66 -11.15
N ASP A 225 -8.55 -21.36 -10.88
CA ASP A 225 -9.37 -20.31 -11.49
C ASP A 225 -8.92 -20.01 -12.93
N VAL A 226 -7.73 -20.46 -13.34
CA VAL A 226 -7.22 -20.23 -14.69
C VAL A 226 -7.79 -21.24 -15.67
N SER A 227 -8.37 -20.73 -16.77
CA SER A 227 -8.94 -21.58 -17.82
C SER A 227 -7.84 -22.31 -18.60
N PRO A 228 -7.96 -23.64 -18.81
CA PRO A 228 -7.00 -24.41 -19.60
C PRO A 228 -7.19 -24.28 -21.12
N ASP A 229 -8.07 -23.40 -21.62
CA ASP A 229 -8.46 -23.39 -23.03
C ASP A 229 -7.38 -22.79 -23.98
N ALA A 230 -6.79 -23.71 -24.75
CA ALA A 230 -6.20 -23.58 -26.08
C ALA A 230 -4.95 -22.69 -26.30
N ARG A 231 -3.79 -23.37 -26.23
CA ARG A 231 -2.41 -22.98 -26.62
C ARG A 231 -1.57 -22.37 -25.50
N SER A 232 -1.05 -23.23 -24.61
CA SER A 232 0.19 -23.05 -23.83
C SER A 232 0.38 -21.79 -22.97
N ASN A 233 -0.49 -20.79 -23.05
CA ASN A 233 -0.55 -19.63 -22.19
C ASN A 233 -1.85 -19.70 -21.40
N TYR A 234 -1.70 -19.94 -20.10
CA TYR A 234 -2.72 -19.69 -19.10
C TYR A 234 -3.30 -18.29 -19.31
N ASP A 235 -4.59 -18.18 -19.63
CA ASP A 235 -5.23 -16.88 -19.89
C ASP A 235 -5.58 -16.23 -18.54
N PHE A 236 -4.66 -15.41 -18.05
CA PHE A 236 -4.83 -14.63 -16.82
C PHE A 236 -5.77 -13.44 -17.09
N PRO A 237 -6.65 -13.08 -16.15
CA PRO A 237 -7.54 -11.95 -16.32
C PRO A 237 -6.75 -10.63 -16.31
N THR A 238 -7.33 -9.59 -16.93
CA THR A 238 -6.80 -8.24 -16.81
C THR A 238 -6.92 -7.72 -15.38
N LEU A 239 -6.06 -6.77 -15.01
CA LEU A 239 -6.05 -6.16 -13.68
C LEU A 239 -7.42 -5.55 -13.29
N ASP A 240 -8.12 -4.92 -14.24
CA ASP A 240 -9.47 -4.38 -14.03
C ASP A 240 -10.50 -5.46 -13.70
N ASN A 241 -10.49 -6.55 -14.47
CA ASN A 241 -11.41 -7.66 -14.29
C ASN A 241 -11.14 -8.37 -12.95
N PHE A 242 -9.88 -8.63 -12.64
CA PHE A 242 -9.46 -9.24 -11.38
C PHE A 242 -9.91 -8.41 -10.17
N LEU A 243 -9.61 -7.10 -10.14
CA LEU A 243 -9.88 -6.25 -8.97
C LEU A 243 -11.35 -5.87 -8.83
N PHE A 244 -12.06 -5.57 -9.92
CA PHE A 244 -13.37 -4.91 -9.86
C PHE A 244 -14.54 -5.77 -10.34
N SER A 245 -14.31 -6.70 -11.27
CA SER A 245 -15.36 -7.62 -11.72
C SER A 245 -15.41 -8.88 -10.87
N GLU A 246 -14.26 -9.50 -10.62
CA GLU A 246 -14.15 -10.74 -9.84
C GLU A 246 -13.92 -10.47 -8.34
N ASN A 247 -13.55 -9.25 -7.98
CA ASN A 247 -13.27 -8.81 -6.60
C ASN A 247 -12.15 -9.63 -5.91
N LYS A 248 -11.23 -10.15 -6.72
CA LYS A 248 -10.02 -10.85 -6.30
C LYS A 248 -8.91 -9.84 -6.04
N ARG A 249 -7.99 -10.20 -5.15
CA ARG A 249 -6.92 -9.30 -4.70
C ARG A 249 -5.59 -9.99 -4.42
N VAL A 250 -5.59 -11.31 -4.23
CA VAL A 250 -4.42 -12.03 -3.73
C VAL A 250 -4.03 -13.16 -4.66
N LEU A 251 -2.73 -13.23 -4.99
CA LEU A 251 -2.12 -14.30 -5.76
C LEU A 251 -1.18 -15.12 -4.87
N PRO A 252 -1.53 -16.37 -4.55
CA PRO A 252 -0.67 -17.27 -3.79
C PRO A 252 0.29 -18.02 -4.72
N VAL A 253 1.60 -17.78 -4.55
CA VAL A 253 2.66 -18.36 -5.40
C VAL A 253 3.66 -19.12 -4.54
N ILE A 254 4.06 -20.34 -4.94
CA ILE A 254 5.12 -21.12 -4.32
C ILE A 254 6.35 -21.09 -5.22
N ILE A 255 7.43 -20.46 -4.78
CA ILE A 255 8.64 -20.24 -5.59
C ILE A 255 9.74 -21.26 -5.32
N SER A 256 9.69 -22.00 -4.20
CA SER A 256 10.67 -23.02 -3.87
C SER A 256 10.11 -24.02 -2.87
N ASP A 257 10.46 -25.29 -3.07
CA ASP A 257 10.17 -26.41 -2.19
C ASP A 257 11.48 -26.98 -1.61
N TYR A 258 12.13 -26.25 -0.71
CA TYR A 258 13.30 -26.75 0.04
C TYR A 258 12.89 -27.74 1.15
N LEU A 259 11.97 -28.63 0.81
CA LEU A 259 11.48 -29.69 1.65
C LEU A 259 12.44 -30.87 1.61
N SER A 260 12.53 -31.58 2.72
CA SER A 260 13.34 -32.79 2.78
C SER A 260 12.73 -33.91 1.92
N SER A 261 13.55 -34.81 1.38
CA SER A 261 13.07 -35.94 0.56
C SER A 261 12.13 -36.90 1.29
N ASN A 262 12.14 -36.86 2.64
CA ASN A 262 11.28 -37.65 3.52
C ASN A 262 10.20 -36.80 4.19
N THR A 263 9.85 -35.65 3.62
CA THR A 263 8.79 -34.77 4.15
C THR A 263 7.44 -35.48 4.19
N SER A 264 6.60 -35.14 5.17
CA SER A 264 5.21 -35.59 5.30
C SER A 264 4.21 -34.81 4.44
N TYR A 265 4.68 -33.77 3.73
CA TYR A 265 3.84 -32.91 2.92
C TYR A 265 3.86 -33.29 1.45
N GLU A 266 2.67 -33.44 0.86
CA GLU A 266 2.49 -33.69 -0.57
C GLU A 266 2.03 -32.41 -1.27
N ILE A 267 2.91 -31.80 -2.07
CA ILE A 267 2.64 -30.54 -2.77
C ILE A 267 1.47 -30.64 -3.77
N SER A 268 1.21 -31.83 -4.30
CA SER A 268 0.10 -32.10 -5.23
C SER A 268 -1.27 -31.75 -4.65
N ASP A 269 -1.43 -31.81 -3.33
CA ASP A 269 -2.68 -31.48 -2.66
C ASP A 269 -3.00 -29.98 -2.72
N ASP A 270 -1.99 -29.14 -2.93
CA ASP A 270 -2.10 -27.68 -2.93
C ASP A 270 -1.94 -27.05 -4.32
N GLU A 271 -1.63 -27.83 -5.37
CA GLU A 271 -1.47 -27.33 -6.75
C GLU A 271 -2.74 -26.69 -7.33
N SER A 272 -3.92 -26.97 -6.76
CA SER A 272 -5.16 -26.29 -7.16
C SER A 272 -5.28 -24.88 -6.57
N ALA A 273 -4.71 -24.65 -5.38
CA ALA A 273 -4.81 -23.39 -4.66
C ALA A 273 -3.63 -22.45 -4.95
N PHE A 274 -2.47 -22.98 -5.32
CA PHE A 274 -1.23 -22.20 -5.49
C PHE A 274 -0.67 -22.30 -6.91
N PHE A 275 -0.02 -21.22 -7.35
CA PHE A 275 0.88 -21.23 -8.49
C PHE A 275 2.25 -21.73 -8.05
N VAL A 276 2.58 -22.99 -8.36
CA VAL A 276 3.81 -23.68 -7.97
C VAL A 276 4.85 -23.68 -9.09
N LYS A 277 6.00 -23.05 -8.83
CA LYS A 277 7.14 -22.98 -9.76
C LYS A 277 7.56 -24.36 -10.24
N GLY A 278 7.63 -24.54 -11.56
CA GLY A 278 8.11 -25.78 -12.20
C GLY A 278 7.10 -26.93 -12.17
N LYS A 279 5.86 -26.69 -11.70
CA LYS A 279 4.75 -27.66 -11.70
C LYS A 279 3.63 -27.20 -12.62
N ASN A 280 2.84 -26.23 -12.18
CA ASN A 280 1.68 -25.70 -12.87
C ASN A 280 1.88 -24.25 -13.37
N THR A 281 3.02 -23.62 -13.07
CA THR A 281 3.39 -22.28 -13.52
C THR A 281 4.88 -22.17 -13.77
N ASN A 282 5.27 -21.27 -14.68
CA ASN A 282 6.66 -20.86 -14.86
C ASN A 282 6.93 -19.57 -14.07
N VAL A 283 7.88 -19.62 -13.12
CA VAL A 283 8.18 -18.51 -12.22
C VAL A 283 9.69 -18.23 -12.23
N ALA A 284 10.06 -16.99 -12.55
CA ALA A 284 11.41 -16.50 -12.32
C ALA A 284 11.52 -15.96 -10.89
N PHE A 285 12.54 -16.42 -10.17
CA PHE A 285 12.91 -15.91 -8.84
C PHE A 285 14.43 -15.92 -8.79
N GLU A 286 15.04 -14.79 -9.14
CA GLU A 286 16.46 -14.68 -9.48
C GLU A 286 17.11 -13.53 -8.71
N HIS A 287 18.42 -13.62 -8.51
CA HIS A 287 19.16 -12.51 -7.91
C HIS A 287 19.26 -11.37 -8.94
N PHE A 288 19.07 -10.12 -8.52
CA PHE A 288 18.99 -8.99 -9.46
C PHE A 288 20.27 -8.81 -10.31
N GLY A 289 21.43 -9.17 -9.75
CA GLY A 289 22.71 -9.10 -10.45
C GLY A 289 22.86 -10.10 -11.60
N ASP A 290 22.00 -11.11 -11.67
CA ASP A 290 21.98 -12.10 -12.75
C ASP A 290 21.03 -11.71 -13.91
N LEU A 291 20.29 -10.60 -13.76
CA LEU A 291 19.35 -10.14 -14.78
C LEU A 291 20.10 -9.51 -15.98
N GLU A 292 19.81 -9.99 -17.19
CA GLU A 292 20.45 -9.51 -18.43
C GLU A 292 19.86 -8.20 -18.97
N CYS A 293 18.82 -7.66 -18.34
CA CYS A 293 18.05 -6.50 -18.79
C CYS A 293 18.74 -5.15 -18.50
N GLN A 294 19.99 -4.99 -18.94
CA GLN A 294 20.77 -3.76 -18.76
C GLN A 294 20.50 -2.73 -19.87
N GLY A 295 19.28 -2.17 -19.89
CA GLY A 295 19.01 -0.88 -20.54
C GLY A 295 18.63 -0.91 -22.03
N ARG A 296 18.48 -2.08 -22.65
CA ARG A 296 17.75 -2.22 -23.92
C ARG A 296 16.72 -3.32 -23.82
N VAL A 297 15.56 -3.05 -24.40
CA VAL A 297 14.45 -3.99 -24.49
C VAL A 297 14.45 -4.41 -25.95
N SER A 298 15.22 -5.44 -26.27
CA SER A 298 15.07 -6.08 -27.57
C SER A 298 13.79 -6.93 -27.56
N GLU A 299 13.16 -7.06 -28.72
CA GLU A 299 11.96 -7.90 -28.90
C GLU A 299 12.21 -9.34 -28.40
N SER A 300 13.43 -9.88 -28.62
CA SER A 300 13.84 -11.18 -28.10
C SER A 300 13.93 -11.26 -26.58
N GLU A 301 14.45 -10.23 -25.91
CA GLU A 301 14.53 -10.20 -24.44
C GLU A 301 13.14 -10.07 -23.80
N VAL A 302 12.22 -9.35 -24.46
CA VAL A 302 10.81 -9.30 -24.05
C VAL A 302 10.19 -10.68 -24.18
N GLU A 303 10.34 -11.35 -25.33
CA GLU A 303 9.80 -12.69 -25.55
C GLU A 303 10.33 -13.70 -24.51
N ASP A 304 11.63 -13.67 -24.21
CA ASP A 304 12.24 -14.54 -23.21
C ASP A 304 11.71 -14.25 -21.80
N THR A 305 11.53 -12.98 -21.46
CA THR A 305 10.97 -12.56 -20.17
C THR A 305 9.48 -12.88 -20.05
N LEU A 306 8.72 -12.81 -21.16
CA LEU A 306 7.30 -13.16 -21.22
C LEU A 306 7.06 -14.68 -21.12
N ASN A 307 8.08 -15.53 -21.27
CA ASN A 307 7.95 -16.97 -21.00
C ASN A 307 7.69 -17.27 -19.52
N TYR A 308 8.02 -16.37 -18.61
CA TYR A 308 7.72 -16.47 -17.20
C TYR A 308 6.37 -15.80 -16.88
N GLN A 309 5.51 -16.53 -16.19
CA GLN A 309 4.21 -16.01 -15.77
C GLN A 309 4.36 -15.07 -14.59
N PHE A 310 5.18 -15.42 -13.61
CA PHE A 310 5.52 -14.56 -12.48
C PHE A 310 7.02 -14.30 -12.46
N ARG A 311 7.40 -13.06 -12.15
CA ARG A 311 8.80 -12.61 -12.22
C ARG A 311 9.15 -11.83 -10.97
N PHE A 312 10.07 -12.37 -10.20
CA PHE A 312 10.56 -11.77 -8.97
C PHE A 312 12.07 -11.71 -9.01
N ALA A 313 12.63 -10.60 -8.55
CA ALA A 313 14.06 -10.44 -8.41
C ALA A 313 14.38 -10.01 -6.98
N TYR A 314 15.43 -10.56 -6.37
CA TYR A 314 15.77 -10.26 -4.98
C TYR A 314 17.21 -9.80 -4.84
N ASP A 315 17.50 -9.08 -3.76
CA ASP A 315 18.86 -8.75 -3.30
C ASP A 315 19.26 -9.60 -2.11
N ASP A 316 20.52 -9.51 -1.70
CA ASP A 316 21.00 -10.19 -0.50
C ASP A 316 21.98 -9.32 0.30
N GLU A 317 22.46 -9.85 1.44
CA GLU A 317 23.39 -9.11 2.29
C GLU A 317 24.72 -8.78 1.60
N SER A 318 25.12 -9.55 0.58
CA SER A 318 26.38 -9.36 -0.12
C SER A 318 26.28 -8.32 -1.23
N SER A 319 25.11 -8.22 -1.86
CA SER A 319 24.74 -7.22 -2.86
C SER A 319 23.34 -6.71 -2.56
N PRO A 320 23.19 -5.69 -1.69
CA PRO A 320 21.90 -5.05 -1.45
C PRO A 320 21.52 -4.14 -2.64
N PHE A 321 20.21 -3.96 -2.87
CA PHE A 321 19.73 -3.05 -3.91
C PHE A 321 20.22 -1.61 -3.69
N SER A 322 20.72 -0.96 -4.74
CA SER A 322 20.69 0.51 -4.84
C SER A 322 19.33 0.98 -5.35
N THR A 323 19.02 2.28 -5.23
CA THR A 323 17.78 2.85 -5.80
C THR A 323 17.72 2.71 -7.32
N ASP A 324 18.88 2.73 -7.98
CA ASP A 324 18.98 2.59 -9.43
C ASP A 324 18.75 1.15 -9.86
N ASP A 325 19.38 0.19 -9.18
CA ASP A 325 19.17 -1.25 -9.41
C ASP A 325 17.72 -1.66 -9.16
N PHE A 326 17.13 -1.10 -8.10
CA PHE A 326 15.74 -1.36 -7.75
C PHE A 326 14.80 -0.92 -8.88
N LYS A 327 15.02 0.28 -9.41
CA LYS A 327 14.21 0.85 -10.48
C LYS A 327 14.46 0.16 -11.83
N SER A 328 15.71 -0.15 -12.16
CA SER A 328 16.03 -0.89 -13.39
C SER A 328 15.36 -2.25 -13.38
N THR A 329 15.37 -2.95 -12.25
CA THR A 329 14.68 -4.23 -12.05
C THR A 329 13.18 -4.13 -12.37
N GLN A 330 12.53 -3.04 -11.93
CA GLN A 330 11.12 -2.82 -12.28
C GLN A 330 10.93 -2.60 -13.78
N LEU A 331 11.78 -1.80 -14.42
CA LEU A 331 11.74 -1.56 -15.86
C LEU A 331 12.04 -2.83 -16.69
N CYS A 332 12.71 -3.81 -16.10
CA CYS A 332 12.89 -5.14 -16.68
C CYS A 332 11.65 -6.04 -16.60
N GLY A 333 10.56 -5.59 -15.97
CA GLY A 333 9.37 -6.42 -15.81
C GLY A 333 9.42 -7.38 -14.62
N PHE A 334 10.38 -7.23 -13.71
CA PHE A 334 10.50 -8.03 -12.48
C PHE A 334 9.99 -7.25 -11.28
N THR A 335 9.25 -7.92 -10.39
CA THR A 335 8.89 -7.39 -9.07
C THR A 335 10.11 -7.48 -8.14
N PRO A 336 10.76 -6.35 -7.77
CA PRO A 336 11.87 -6.37 -6.84
C PRO A 336 11.41 -6.72 -5.42
N ILE A 337 12.13 -7.65 -4.80
CA ILE A 337 11.93 -8.15 -3.45
C ILE A 337 13.11 -7.68 -2.60
N LEU A 338 12.85 -6.75 -1.69
CA LEU A 338 13.81 -6.38 -0.66
C LEU A 338 13.99 -7.58 0.29
N ALA A 339 15.19 -8.15 0.30
CA ALA A 339 15.57 -9.29 1.13
C ALA A 339 16.88 -9.05 1.91
N SER A 340 17.66 -8.03 1.58
CA SER A 340 18.74 -7.55 2.47
C SER A 340 18.19 -6.85 3.73
N PRO A 341 18.77 -7.02 4.93
CA PRO A 341 18.29 -6.35 6.15
C PRO A 341 18.43 -4.82 6.07
N ILE A 342 17.34 -4.11 6.34
CA ILE A 342 17.30 -2.64 6.39
C ILE A 342 17.13 -2.22 7.86
N GLN A 343 18.08 -1.44 8.39
CA GLN A 343 18.03 -0.97 9.77
C GLN A 343 18.32 0.53 9.90
N PRO A 344 17.38 1.30 10.49
CA PRO A 344 16.06 0.89 10.99
C PRO A 344 15.09 0.62 9.82
N LEU A 345 14.07 -0.23 10.01
CA LEU A 345 13.20 -0.66 8.90
C LEU A 345 12.43 0.50 8.23
N GLU A 346 12.26 1.62 8.93
CA GLU A 346 11.69 2.86 8.38
C GLU A 346 12.50 3.44 7.20
N ASP A 347 13.78 3.06 7.06
CA ASP A 347 14.63 3.44 5.93
C ASP A 347 14.20 2.79 4.61
N ILE A 348 13.25 1.84 4.65
CA ILE A 348 12.56 1.33 3.45
C ILE A 348 11.96 2.48 2.62
N SER A 349 11.63 3.61 3.26
CA SER A 349 11.15 4.84 2.62
C SER A 349 12.00 5.32 1.44
N SER A 350 13.31 5.05 1.45
CA SER A 350 14.20 5.36 0.34
C SER A 350 13.84 4.62 -0.96
N PHE A 351 13.40 3.36 -0.86
CA PHE A 351 12.96 2.56 -2.01
C PHE A 351 11.50 2.82 -2.38
N LEU A 352 10.68 3.22 -1.40
CA LEU A 352 9.26 3.51 -1.60
C LEU A 352 9.02 4.58 -2.68
N ASP A 353 9.86 5.62 -2.76
CA ASP A 353 9.72 6.66 -3.80
C ASP A 353 10.16 6.17 -5.19
N TYR A 354 11.00 5.13 -5.25
CA TYR A 354 11.47 4.50 -6.49
C TYR A 354 10.66 3.26 -6.86
N SER A 355 9.55 2.99 -6.16
CA SER A 355 8.77 1.76 -6.31
C SER A 355 7.81 1.74 -7.49
N PHE A 356 7.95 2.66 -8.43
CA PHE A 356 7.06 2.78 -9.58
C PHE A 356 7.87 2.68 -10.86
N TRP A 357 7.46 1.78 -11.76
CA TRP A 357 7.99 1.78 -13.12
C TRP A 357 7.58 3.06 -13.87
N SER A 358 6.44 3.65 -13.49
CA SER A 358 5.84 4.80 -14.16
C SER A 358 6.40 6.16 -13.70
N TRP A 359 6.18 6.52 -12.45
CA TRP A 359 6.49 7.86 -11.90
C TRP A 359 7.95 8.00 -11.47
N ALA A 360 8.49 9.21 -11.67
CA ALA A 360 9.75 9.59 -11.05
C ALA A 360 9.59 9.74 -9.51
N PRO A 361 10.69 9.69 -8.74
CA PRO A 361 10.64 9.84 -7.30
C PRO A 361 9.90 11.10 -6.84
N ALA A 362 9.04 10.94 -5.83
CA ALA A 362 8.19 12.00 -5.26
C ALA A 362 7.19 12.67 -6.24
N GLU A 363 6.88 12.04 -7.37
CA GLU A 363 5.80 12.43 -8.30
C GLU A 363 4.56 11.53 -8.13
N PRO A 364 3.35 11.97 -8.53
CA PRO A 364 2.99 13.27 -9.11
C PRO A 364 2.96 14.41 -8.07
N ARG A 365 3.71 15.47 -8.33
CA ARG A 365 3.65 16.71 -7.55
C ARG A 365 2.43 17.53 -7.95
N ASN A 366 1.89 18.21 -6.96
CA ASN A 366 0.74 19.06 -7.14
C ASN A 366 1.17 20.50 -7.41
N LEU A 367 1.13 20.92 -8.68
CA LEU A 367 1.67 22.24 -9.05
C LEU A 367 0.79 23.41 -8.58
N THR A 368 -0.48 23.15 -8.27
CA THR A 368 -1.40 24.18 -7.75
C THR A 368 -1.05 24.62 -6.31
N SER A 369 -0.39 23.77 -5.51
CA SER A 369 0.02 24.13 -4.14
C SER A 369 1.31 24.96 -4.10
N LEU A 370 2.18 24.82 -5.11
CA LEU A 370 3.45 25.54 -5.20
C LEU A 370 3.27 27.05 -5.39
N GLN A 371 2.23 27.50 -6.12
CA GLN A 371 1.94 28.94 -6.28
C GLN A 371 1.45 29.62 -5.00
N LYS A 372 0.84 28.89 -4.06
CA LYS A 372 0.47 29.46 -2.75
C LYS A 372 1.70 29.85 -1.91
N SER A 373 2.86 29.25 -2.17
CA SER A 373 4.11 29.56 -1.45
C SER A 373 4.88 30.74 -2.04
N VAL A 374 4.74 31.00 -3.35
CA VAL A 374 5.52 32.03 -4.07
C VAL A 374 4.87 33.42 -3.99
N ASN A 375 3.56 33.52 -3.74
CA ASN A 375 2.84 34.80 -3.73
C ASN A 375 2.85 35.57 -2.38
N SER A 376 3.76 35.25 -1.45
CA SER A 376 3.84 35.99 -0.17
C SER A 376 4.68 37.28 -0.20
N THR A 377 5.27 37.67 -1.35
CA THR A 377 6.15 38.85 -1.42
C THR A 377 5.85 39.89 -2.50
N GLN A 378 4.74 39.82 -3.23
CA GLN A 378 4.39 40.88 -4.17
C GLN A 378 2.93 41.31 -4.02
N THR A 379 2.75 42.41 -3.30
CA THR A 379 1.61 43.30 -3.49
C THR A 379 1.78 43.97 -4.85
N ASP A 380 0.99 43.57 -5.85
CA ASP A 380 0.31 44.53 -6.72
C ASP A 380 -0.62 43.86 -7.75
N VAL A 381 -1.86 44.37 -7.77
CA VAL A 381 -2.70 44.62 -8.95
C VAL A 381 -3.32 43.40 -9.67
N SER A 382 -4.56 43.12 -9.24
CA SER A 382 -5.78 42.83 -10.02
C SER A 382 -5.77 41.79 -11.14
N SER A 383 -6.78 40.90 -11.06
CA SER A 383 -7.22 39.87 -12.02
C SER A 383 -6.62 38.47 -11.88
N SER A 384 -6.42 37.98 -10.65
CA SER A 384 -6.30 36.53 -10.41
C SER A 384 -7.68 35.88 -10.52
N SER A 385 -8.18 35.69 -11.74
CA SER A 385 -8.98 34.50 -12.01
C SER A 385 -8.15 33.32 -11.49
N ASP A 386 -8.74 32.50 -10.63
CA ASP A 386 -8.09 31.31 -10.05
C ASP A 386 -7.36 30.57 -11.17
N LEU A 387 -6.03 30.69 -11.24
CA LEU A 387 -5.23 30.02 -12.26
C LEU A 387 -5.26 28.54 -11.90
N TYR A 388 -6.27 27.82 -12.37
CA TYR A 388 -6.31 26.37 -12.32
C TYR A 388 -5.12 25.88 -13.15
N ILE A 389 -4.00 25.61 -12.48
CA ILE A 389 -2.88 24.92 -13.11
C ILE A 389 -3.38 23.51 -13.41
N SER A 390 -3.68 23.27 -14.68
CA SER A 390 -3.89 21.94 -15.22
C SER A 390 -2.58 21.18 -15.17
N ASN A 391 -2.54 20.04 -14.47
CA ASN A 391 -1.36 19.18 -14.45
C ASN A 391 -1.47 18.13 -15.56
N CYS A 392 -0.38 17.97 -16.33
CA CYS A 392 -0.20 16.97 -17.36
C CYS A 392 1.12 16.25 -17.12
N ALA A 393 1.26 15.02 -17.60
CA ALA A 393 2.45 14.21 -17.35
C ALA A 393 3.41 14.25 -18.54
N VAL A 394 4.70 14.36 -18.24
CA VAL A 394 5.78 14.17 -19.21
C VAL A 394 6.65 13.00 -18.78
N ALA A 395 7.14 12.22 -19.74
CA ALA A 395 8.18 11.23 -19.52
C ALA A 395 9.56 11.91 -19.62
N THR A 396 10.46 11.51 -18.71
CA THR A 396 11.88 11.87 -18.66
C THR A 396 12.70 10.59 -18.43
N SER A 397 14.03 10.65 -18.52
CA SER A 397 14.91 9.52 -18.15
C SER A 397 14.62 8.96 -16.75
N ASP A 398 14.16 9.81 -15.82
CA ASP A 398 13.83 9.41 -14.46
C ASP A 398 12.39 8.88 -14.30
N GLY A 399 11.61 8.73 -15.37
CA GLY A 399 10.19 8.39 -15.29
C GLY A 399 9.29 9.60 -15.45
N TRP A 400 8.01 9.47 -15.09
CA TRP A 400 7.00 10.49 -15.33
C TRP A 400 7.08 11.63 -14.31
N LYS A 401 6.92 12.86 -14.77
CA LYS A 401 6.90 14.08 -13.94
C LYS A 401 5.64 14.90 -14.25
N ALA A 402 5.03 15.49 -13.22
CA ALA A 402 3.90 16.39 -13.41
C ALA A 402 4.40 17.78 -13.85
N THR A 403 3.82 18.31 -14.91
CA THR A 403 4.12 19.66 -15.43
C THR A 403 2.83 20.41 -15.79
N ASN A 404 2.96 21.71 -16.07
CA ASN A 404 1.85 22.55 -16.50
C ASN A 404 1.46 22.19 -17.94
N CYS A 405 0.19 21.84 -18.19
CA CYS A 405 -0.32 21.46 -19.51
C CYS A 405 -0.09 22.50 -20.63
N TYR A 406 0.13 23.77 -20.27
CA TYR A 406 0.42 24.86 -21.22
C TYR A 406 1.93 24.98 -21.56
N ALA A 407 2.80 24.21 -20.91
CA ALA A 407 4.21 24.12 -21.28
C ALA A 407 4.37 23.52 -22.68
N LYS A 408 5.50 23.78 -23.34
CA LYS A 408 5.77 23.28 -24.70
C LYS A 408 6.80 22.15 -24.66
N HIS A 409 6.36 20.95 -25.03
CA HIS A 409 7.18 19.73 -25.07
C HIS A 409 6.95 18.96 -26.38
N TYR A 410 7.81 17.98 -26.67
CA TYR A 410 7.60 17.04 -27.77
C TYR A 410 6.53 16.01 -27.39
N ALA A 411 5.90 15.35 -28.37
CA ALA A 411 4.86 14.34 -28.11
C ALA A 411 5.38 12.92 -28.35
N ALA A 412 5.08 12.00 -27.44
CA ALA A 412 5.34 10.58 -27.61
C ALA A 412 4.19 9.91 -28.38
N CYS A 413 4.52 9.29 -29.50
CA CYS A 413 3.61 8.55 -30.35
C CYS A 413 3.92 7.06 -30.25
N ARG A 414 2.89 6.26 -30.04
CA ARG A 414 2.97 4.79 -30.01
C ARG A 414 2.27 4.23 -31.23
N ASN A 415 2.87 3.23 -31.85
CA ASN A 415 2.23 2.47 -32.91
C ASN A 415 0.96 1.77 -32.40
N ASP A 416 -0.08 1.71 -33.23
CA ASP A 416 -1.32 0.98 -32.90
C ASP A 416 -1.14 -0.54 -32.98
N THR A 417 -0.17 -1.02 -33.78
CA THR A 417 0.05 -2.45 -34.04
C THR A 417 1.05 -3.11 -33.10
N ASP A 418 2.09 -2.38 -32.71
CA ASP A 418 3.12 -2.83 -31.77
C ASP A 418 3.17 -1.88 -30.56
N PRO A 419 2.83 -2.35 -29.34
CA PRO A 419 2.84 -1.51 -28.14
C PRO A 419 4.24 -1.10 -27.68
N TYR A 420 5.31 -1.73 -28.17
CA TYR A 420 6.70 -1.43 -27.83
C TYR A 420 7.37 -0.50 -28.86
N ASP A 421 6.74 -0.25 -30.00
CA ASP A 421 7.21 0.69 -31.01
C ASP A 421 6.76 2.13 -30.69
N TRP A 422 7.73 2.94 -30.26
CA TRP A 422 7.55 4.34 -29.90
C TRP A 422 8.42 5.25 -30.77
N TYR A 423 7.89 6.43 -31.09
CA TYR A 423 8.69 7.51 -31.64
C TYR A 423 8.26 8.85 -31.05
N ILE A 424 9.15 9.83 -31.18
CA ILE A 424 8.95 11.17 -30.63
C ILE A 424 8.83 12.15 -31.80
N GLU A 425 7.72 12.88 -31.83
CA GLU A 425 7.50 13.92 -32.82
C GLU A 425 8.35 15.14 -32.49
N THR A 426 9.33 15.44 -33.35
CA THR A 426 10.37 16.45 -33.10
C THR A 426 10.21 17.72 -33.93
N SER A 427 9.23 17.77 -34.83
CA SER A 427 9.02 18.91 -35.74
C SER A 427 8.74 20.22 -35.00
N SER A 428 7.99 20.17 -33.90
CA SER A 428 7.77 21.34 -33.05
C SER A 428 7.39 20.95 -31.62
N LYS A 429 7.76 21.81 -30.66
CA LYS A 429 7.27 21.71 -29.28
C LYS A 429 5.87 22.29 -29.19
N MET A 430 4.98 21.57 -28.54
CA MET A 430 3.56 21.89 -28.45
C MET A 430 3.04 21.77 -27.02
N THR A 431 1.88 22.37 -26.76
CA THR A 431 1.13 22.21 -25.52
C THR A 431 0.46 20.85 -25.47
N TYR A 432 0.07 20.39 -24.27
CA TYR A 432 -0.67 19.12 -24.15
C TYR A 432 -1.99 19.15 -24.93
N PHE A 433 -2.68 20.29 -24.97
CA PHE A 433 -3.94 20.44 -25.70
C PHE A 433 -3.76 20.32 -27.22
N GLU A 434 -2.69 20.92 -27.74
CA GLU A 434 -2.27 20.74 -29.13
C GLU A 434 -1.95 19.25 -29.39
N ALA A 435 -1.18 18.60 -28.51
CA ALA A 435 -0.84 17.17 -28.59
C ALA A 435 -2.08 16.25 -28.68
N THR A 436 -3.16 16.63 -28.00
CA THR A 436 -4.45 15.90 -28.03
C THR A 436 -5.37 16.26 -29.21
N GLY A 437 -4.93 17.11 -30.14
CA GLY A 437 -5.74 17.53 -31.30
C GLY A 437 -6.85 18.54 -30.98
N LEU A 438 -6.81 19.20 -29.81
CA LEU A 438 -7.83 20.17 -29.39
C LEU A 438 -7.50 21.61 -29.77
N SER A 439 -6.38 21.84 -30.44
CA SER A 439 -6.10 23.12 -31.06
C SER A 439 -6.98 23.29 -32.29
N GLN A 440 -8.06 24.08 -32.12
CA GLN A 440 -8.93 24.65 -33.17
C GLN A 440 -10.23 23.90 -33.49
N GLY A 441 -11.15 23.78 -32.53
CA GLY A 441 -12.61 24.00 -32.73
C GLY A 441 -13.36 23.28 -33.87
N ASN A 442 -12.74 22.33 -34.55
CA ASN A 442 -13.25 21.69 -35.76
C ASN A 442 -13.04 20.19 -35.58
N LEU A 443 -14.12 19.49 -35.23
CA LEU A 443 -14.14 18.07 -34.89
C LEU A 443 -13.72 17.13 -36.04
N ASN A 444 -13.45 17.69 -37.23
CA ASN A 444 -13.28 16.95 -38.48
C ASN A 444 -11.86 17.04 -39.06
N ASP A 445 -10.95 17.76 -38.40
CA ASP A 445 -9.56 17.94 -38.84
C ASP A 445 -8.64 17.50 -37.69
N VAL A 446 -8.69 16.21 -37.37
CA VAL A 446 -7.69 15.61 -36.50
C VAL A 446 -6.47 15.35 -37.38
N ASP A 447 -5.67 16.39 -37.63
CA ASP A 447 -4.27 16.18 -38.00
C ASP A 447 -3.66 15.43 -36.82
N ASN A 448 -3.67 14.09 -36.89
CA ASN A 448 -2.97 13.25 -35.94
C ASN A 448 -1.50 13.68 -36.02
N ILE A 449 -1.04 14.35 -34.96
CA ILE A 449 0.37 14.72 -34.78
C ILE A 449 1.27 13.50 -34.96
N CYS A 450 0.74 12.34 -34.61
CA CYS A 450 1.35 11.06 -34.90
C CYS A 450 0.98 10.58 -36.32
N HIS A 451 1.98 10.51 -37.20
CA HIS A 451 1.87 9.91 -38.52
C HIS A 451 1.86 8.36 -38.50
N ASP A 452 1.68 7.74 -39.66
CA ASP A 452 1.86 6.29 -39.89
C ASP A 452 1.00 5.35 -39.03
N GLY A 453 -0.19 5.80 -38.64
CA GLY A 453 -1.13 4.98 -37.85
C GLY A 453 -0.76 4.88 -36.36
N ALA A 454 0.21 5.67 -35.91
CA ALA A 454 0.50 5.82 -34.49
C ALA A 454 -0.43 6.84 -33.83
N LYS A 455 -0.50 6.79 -32.50
CA LYS A 455 -1.33 7.69 -31.69
C LYS A 455 -0.55 8.23 -30.51
N PHE A 456 -0.94 9.44 -30.10
CA PHE A 456 -0.47 10.02 -28.84
C PHE A 456 -0.94 9.12 -27.70
N SER A 457 0.00 8.57 -26.93
CA SER A 457 -0.29 7.48 -25.99
C SER A 457 0.53 7.59 -24.69
N CYS A 458 0.23 6.69 -23.77
CA CYS A 458 0.90 6.56 -22.48
C CYS A 458 1.29 5.08 -22.26
N PRO A 459 2.53 4.78 -21.80
CA PRO A 459 2.95 3.41 -21.50
C PRO A 459 2.05 2.74 -20.45
N ARG A 460 1.71 1.48 -20.68
CA ARG A 460 0.75 0.76 -19.82
C ARG A 460 1.37 -0.25 -18.86
N ASP A 461 2.60 -0.63 -19.09
CA ASP A 461 3.37 -1.58 -18.30
C ASP A 461 4.85 -1.15 -18.28
N ALA A 462 5.66 -1.87 -17.51
CA ALA A 462 7.09 -1.61 -17.38
C ALA A 462 7.86 -1.72 -18.70
N PHE A 463 7.50 -2.66 -19.58
CA PHE A 463 8.18 -2.88 -20.86
C PHE A 463 7.94 -1.75 -21.85
N GLN A 464 6.68 -1.31 -22.00
CA GLN A 464 6.32 -0.15 -22.81
C GLN A 464 7.01 1.11 -22.30
N GLN A 465 7.13 1.24 -20.98
CA GLN A 465 7.84 2.36 -20.38
C GLN A 465 9.34 2.31 -20.70
N ALA A 466 9.98 1.14 -20.53
CA ALA A 466 11.38 0.95 -20.86
C ALA A 466 11.67 1.22 -22.35
N ALA A 467 10.78 0.79 -23.25
CA ALA A 467 10.86 1.08 -24.68
C ALA A 467 10.78 2.59 -24.97
N LEU A 468 9.84 3.31 -24.36
CA LEU A 468 9.76 4.77 -24.50
C LEU A 468 11.02 5.47 -23.98
N LEU A 469 11.55 5.06 -22.82
CA LEU A 469 12.76 5.65 -22.24
C LEU A 469 13.97 5.47 -23.16
N GLN A 470 14.12 4.31 -23.80
CA GLN A 470 15.18 4.07 -24.78
C GLN A 470 15.08 4.99 -25.99
N VAL A 471 13.87 5.29 -26.46
CA VAL A 471 13.68 6.22 -27.58
C VAL A 471 14.01 7.65 -27.19
N ILE A 472 13.70 8.05 -25.94
CA ILE A 472 14.09 9.35 -25.39
C ILE A 472 15.61 9.46 -25.31
N GLU A 473 16.28 8.47 -24.70
CA GLU A 473 17.73 8.43 -24.56
C GLU A 473 18.44 8.38 -25.92
N ALA A 474 17.96 7.57 -26.86
CA ALA A 474 18.54 7.47 -28.20
C ALA A 474 18.43 8.78 -29.00
N LYS A 475 17.40 9.59 -28.77
CA LYS A 475 17.19 10.86 -29.49
C LYS A 475 17.86 12.06 -28.80
N PHE A 476 17.88 12.10 -27.48
CA PHE A 476 18.31 13.28 -26.71
C PHE A 476 19.58 13.05 -25.89
N GLY A 477 20.08 11.82 -25.79
CA GLY A 477 21.26 11.47 -25.00
C GLY A 477 21.06 11.82 -23.53
N ASP A 478 22.08 12.45 -22.93
CA ASP A 478 22.08 12.87 -21.53
C ASP A 478 21.26 14.15 -21.27
N GLU A 479 20.69 14.78 -22.30
CA GLU A 479 19.83 15.95 -22.10
C GLU A 479 18.48 15.54 -21.51
N GLU A 480 18.14 16.09 -20.34
CA GLU A 480 16.83 15.89 -19.73
C GLU A 480 15.74 16.62 -20.53
N VAL A 481 15.23 15.96 -21.57
CA VAL A 481 14.17 16.48 -22.44
C VAL A 481 12.83 15.86 -22.04
N PRO A 482 11.94 16.62 -21.38
CA PRO A 482 10.59 16.14 -21.07
C PRO A 482 9.74 16.00 -22.35
N VAL A 483 9.06 14.86 -22.46
CA VAL A 483 8.21 14.48 -23.59
C VAL A 483 6.80 14.20 -23.10
N TRP A 484 5.79 14.76 -23.74
CA TRP A 484 4.39 14.51 -23.42
C TRP A 484 4.03 13.03 -23.60
N ILE A 485 3.29 12.51 -22.62
CA ILE A 485 2.55 11.24 -22.69
C ILE A 485 1.07 11.55 -22.50
N ASP A 486 0.17 10.72 -23.05
CA ASP A 486 -1.28 10.97 -22.97
C ASP A 486 -1.83 10.73 -21.56
N MET A 487 -1.60 11.69 -20.67
CA MET A 487 -1.98 11.57 -19.27
C MET A 487 -2.09 12.94 -18.59
N ASN A 488 -3.22 13.17 -17.92
CA ASN A 488 -3.51 14.44 -17.28
C ASN A 488 -4.38 14.31 -16.03
N SER A 489 -4.35 15.33 -15.17
CA SER A 489 -5.21 15.47 -13.99
C SER A 489 -6.15 16.69 -14.09
N ILE A 490 -6.63 16.99 -15.31
CA ILE A 490 -7.43 18.20 -15.58
C ILE A 490 -8.81 18.11 -14.91
N SER A 491 -9.44 16.95 -14.99
CA SER A 491 -10.79 16.74 -14.44
C SER A 491 -10.82 16.77 -12.92
N SER A 492 -9.77 16.27 -12.26
CA SER A 492 -9.57 16.36 -10.82
C SER A 492 -8.08 16.26 -10.45
N MET A 493 -7.69 17.05 -9.45
CA MET A 493 -6.32 17.24 -8.99
C MET A 493 -5.57 15.95 -8.62
N ASN A 494 -6.26 14.94 -8.10
CA ASN A 494 -5.66 13.66 -7.69
C ASN A 494 -6.07 12.51 -8.63
N CYS A 495 -6.64 12.81 -9.79
CA CYS A 495 -7.13 11.81 -10.72
C CYS A 495 -6.44 11.93 -12.06
N TRP A 496 -5.43 11.10 -12.26
CA TRP A 496 -4.73 11.02 -13.52
C TRP A 496 -5.41 10.04 -14.46
N VAL A 497 -5.70 10.49 -15.67
CA VAL A 497 -6.45 9.73 -16.68
C VAL A 497 -5.79 9.87 -18.06
N THR A 498 -5.96 8.83 -18.87
CA THR A 498 -5.60 8.81 -20.30
C THR A 498 -6.85 9.06 -21.16
N GLY A 499 -6.69 9.41 -22.44
CA GLY A 499 -7.80 9.66 -23.36
C GLY A 499 -7.98 11.14 -23.70
N GLY A 500 -6.89 11.90 -23.67
CA GLY A 500 -6.86 13.33 -23.98
C GLY A 500 -7.45 14.24 -22.91
N SER A 501 -7.54 15.54 -23.21
CA SER A 501 -7.83 16.56 -22.21
C SER A 501 -9.27 16.58 -21.70
N ASN A 502 -10.19 15.88 -22.37
CA ASN A 502 -11.60 15.78 -22.00
C ASN A 502 -11.91 14.48 -21.22
N ALA A 503 -10.89 13.68 -20.92
CA ALA A 503 -11.06 12.46 -20.14
C ALA A 503 -11.62 12.76 -18.74
N ALA A 504 -12.68 12.05 -18.37
CA ALA A 504 -13.34 12.20 -17.08
C ALA A 504 -12.74 11.22 -16.05
N CYS A 505 -12.66 11.65 -14.80
CA CYS A 505 -12.22 10.80 -13.71
C CYS A 505 -13.21 9.65 -13.45
N THR A 506 -12.74 8.40 -13.50
CA THR A 506 -13.57 7.20 -13.35
C THR A 506 -14.25 7.10 -11.97
N TYR A 507 -13.55 7.51 -10.92
CA TYR A 507 -14.00 7.37 -9.52
C TYR A 507 -14.52 8.66 -8.90
N GLN A 508 -14.37 9.80 -9.57
CA GLN A 508 -14.98 11.06 -9.14
C GLN A 508 -15.93 11.57 -10.20
N LYS A 509 -17.23 11.37 -9.95
CA LYS A 509 -18.24 12.15 -10.65
C LYS A 509 -18.08 13.59 -10.20
N ILE A 510 -17.86 14.51 -11.14
CA ILE A 510 -17.78 15.94 -10.85
C ILE A 510 -19.13 16.36 -10.27
N VAL A 511 -19.20 16.46 -8.94
CA VAL A 511 -20.39 16.93 -8.24
C VAL A 511 -20.34 18.45 -8.29
N SER A 512 -21.27 19.08 -9.01
CA SER A 512 -21.37 20.54 -9.03
C SER A 512 -21.54 21.09 -7.62
N LYS A 513 -21.09 22.34 -7.37
CA LYS A 513 -21.25 23.01 -6.07
C LYS A 513 -22.69 22.95 -5.55
N SER A 514 -23.69 22.98 -6.44
CA SER A 514 -25.11 22.87 -6.07
C SER A 514 -25.48 21.49 -5.55
N VAL A 515 -24.99 20.42 -6.17
CA VAL A 515 -25.26 19.05 -5.72
C VAL A 515 -24.49 18.74 -4.43
N PHE A 516 -23.26 19.22 -4.28
CA PHE A 516 -22.50 19.08 -3.02
C PHE A 516 -23.20 19.80 -1.86
N SER A 517 -23.68 21.03 -2.08
CA SER A 517 -24.48 21.76 -1.09
C SER A 517 -25.74 21.00 -0.71
N GLN A 518 -26.44 20.38 -1.67
CA GLN A 518 -27.63 19.58 -1.39
C GLN A 518 -27.32 18.31 -0.57
N MET A 519 -26.15 17.69 -0.78
CA MET A 519 -25.76 16.48 -0.04
C MET A 519 -25.36 16.76 1.41
N ILE A 520 -24.70 17.88 1.70
CA ILE A 520 -24.19 18.18 3.06
C ILE A 520 -25.19 18.93 3.96
N THR A 521 -26.17 19.62 3.36
CA THR A 521 -27.15 20.43 4.09
C THR A 521 -27.94 19.64 5.15
N PRO A 522 -28.48 18.42 4.88
CA PRO A 522 -29.25 17.68 5.87
C PRO A 522 -28.45 17.35 7.12
N THR A 523 -27.19 16.93 6.97
CA THR A 523 -26.30 16.55 8.06
C THR A 523 -25.91 17.77 8.90
N CYS A 524 -25.60 18.90 8.26
CA CYS A 524 -25.31 20.16 8.95
C CYS A 524 -26.51 20.68 9.76
N VAL A 525 -27.72 20.59 9.20
CA VAL A 525 -28.96 21.00 9.89
C VAL A 525 -29.22 20.09 11.10
N CYS A 526 -29.13 18.77 10.94
CA CYS A 526 -29.28 17.83 12.06
C CYS A 526 -28.24 18.07 13.15
N ALA A 527 -26.97 18.26 12.79
CA ALA A 527 -25.90 18.55 13.75
C ALA A 527 -26.14 19.86 14.50
N PHE A 528 -26.59 20.90 13.81
CA PHE A 528 -26.94 22.19 14.43
C PHE A 528 -28.11 22.06 15.41
N VAL A 529 -29.17 21.34 15.04
CA VAL A 529 -30.34 21.10 15.92
C VAL A 529 -29.93 20.30 17.16
N LEU A 530 -29.09 19.28 17.01
CA LEU A 530 -28.57 18.50 18.13
C LEU A 530 -27.71 19.35 19.06
N LEU A 531 -26.84 20.20 18.52
CA LEU A 531 -26.06 21.16 19.29
C LEU A 531 -26.95 22.13 20.07
N MET A 532 -27.98 22.67 19.42
CA MET A 532 -28.94 23.56 20.08
C MET A 532 -29.72 22.85 21.19
N ALA A 533 -30.14 21.59 20.97
CA ALA A 533 -30.81 20.80 21.99
C ALA A 533 -29.89 20.53 23.21
N MET A 534 -28.61 20.21 22.98
CA MET A 534 -27.63 20.06 24.08
C MET A 534 -27.44 21.36 24.86
N ILE A 535 -27.36 22.50 24.16
CA ILE A 535 -27.24 23.81 24.80
C ILE A 535 -28.47 24.12 25.64
N ILE A 536 -29.68 23.89 25.12
CA ILE A 536 -30.94 24.10 25.85
C ILE A 536 -31.00 23.21 27.09
N LEU A 537 -30.69 21.92 26.98
CA LEU A 537 -30.64 21.00 28.12
C LEU A 537 -29.59 21.40 29.17
N HIS A 538 -28.50 22.05 28.75
CA HIS A 538 -27.51 22.56 29.67
C HIS A 538 -28.00 23.81 30.43
N PHE A 539 -28.80 24.67 29.79
CA PHE A 539 -29.42 25.83 30.42
C PHE A 539 -30.64 25.45 31.28
N ASP A 540 -31.39 24.42 30.90
CA ASP A 540 -32.43 23.78 31.69
C ASP A 540 -31.80 22.94 32.82
N ARG A 541 -31.23 23.63 33.81
CA ARG A 541 -30.95 23.04 35.12
C ARG A 541 -32.24 22.46 35.66
N VAL A 542 -32.36 21.13 35.64
CA VAL A 542 -33.43 20.34 36.25
C VAL A 542 -33.86 21.00 37.59
N PRO A 543 -35.13 21.40 37.76
CA PRO A 543 -35.59 22.21 38.90
C PRO A 543 -35.70 21.42 40.23
N VAL A 544 -34.98 20.31 40.38
CA VAL A 544 -34.94 19.53 41.63
C VAL A 544 -34.26 20.33 42.76
N GLN A 545 -33.45 21.34 42.45
CA GLN A 545 -32.73 22.11 43.45
C GLN A 545 -33.50 23.30 44.02
N THR A 546 -34.56 23.81 43.37
CA THR A 546 -35.26 25.02 43.85
C THR A 546 -36.23 24.71 45.00
N ASN A 547 -36.67 23.46 45.17
CA ASN A 547 -37.67 23.10 46.18
C ASN A 547 -37.24 21.97 47.14
N ARG A 548 -35.93 21.90 47.46
CA ARG A 548 -35.35 20.95 48.44
C ARG A 548 -36.04 21.01 49.82
N LYS A 549 -36.54 22.18 50.21
CA LYS A 549 -37.26 22.38 51.48
C LYS A 549 -38.65 21.72 51.48
N TYR A 550 -39.38 21.78 50.37
CA TYR A 550 -40.69 21.13 50.25
C TYR A 550 -40.55 19.61 50.29
N TRP A 551 -39.61 19.05 49.50
CA TRP A 551 -39.35 17.61 49.47
C TRP A 551 -38.89 17.04 50.81
N LYS A 552 -38.04 17.78 51.55
CA LYS A 552 -37.70 17.40 52.93
C LYS A 552 -38.93 17.38 53.85
N ARG A 553 -39.82 18.37 53.75
CA ARG A 553 -41.06 18.41 54.55
C ARG A 553 -42.02 17.27 54.21
N THR A 554 -42.11 16.90 52.94
CA THR A 554 -42.96 15.78 52.51
C THR A 554 -42.42 14.46 53.02
N LEU A 555 -41.11 14.20 52.92
CA LEU A 555 -40.50 12.99 53.47
C LEU A 555 -40.68 12.88 54.99
N ASP A 556 -40.50 13.97 55.72
CA ASP A 556 -40.61 14.01 57.19
C ASP A 556 -42.06 13.81 57.68
N LYS A 557 -43.06 14.11 56.84
CA LYS A 557 -44.47 13.79 57.09
C LYS A 557 -44.76 12.30 56.92
N TYR A 558 -44.20 11.67 55.89
CA TYR A 558 -44.41 10.24 55.66
C TYR A 558 -43.65 9.39 56.71
N SER A 559 -42.43 9.78 57.10
CA SER A 559 -41.65 9.04 58.10
C SER A 559 -42.24 9.07 59.52
N LYS A 560 -43.07 10.06 59.85
CA LYS A 560 -43.77 10.14 61.15
C LYS A 560 -45.07 9.35 61.21
N ASN A 561 -45.61 8.92 60.06
CA ASN A 561 -46.84 8.14 59.99
C ASN A 561 -46.61 6.60 60.03
N GLU A 562 -45.36 6.13 59.95
CA GLU A 562 -45.05 4.69 59.98
C GLU A 562 -44.65 4.17 61.38
N TYR A 563 -44.76 5.00 62.42
CA TYR A 563 -44.50 4.59 63.81
C TYR A 563 -45.78 4.67 64.67
N GLU A 564 -46.82 3.94 64.29
CA GLU A 564 -47.87 3.51 65.21
C GLU A 564 -47.83 1.98 65.33
N GLY A 565 -47.67 1.52 66.56
CA GLY A 565 -47.22 0.19 66.90
C GLY A 565 -48.22 -0.94 66.63
N VAL A 566 -47.66 -2.13 66.47
CA VAL A 566 -48.37 -3.38 66.75
C VAL A 566 -48.43 -3.53 68.28
N PRO A 567 -49.61 -3.71 68.90
CA PRO A 567 -49.68 -4.01 70.32
C PRO A 567 -49.22 -5.46 70.61
N SER A 568 -48.74 -5.63 71.84
CA SER A 568 -48.27 -6.85 72.52
C SER A 568 -49.01 -8.14 72.23
#